data_AF-A0A524LE65-F1
#
_entry.id   AF-A0A524LE65-F1
#
_cell.length_a   1.000
_cell.length_b   1.000
_cell.length_c   1.000
_cell.angle_alpha   90.00
_cell.angle_beta   90.00
_cell.angle_gamma   90.00
#
_symmetry.space_group_name_H-M   'P 1'
#
loop_
_entity.id
_entity.type
_entity.pdbx_description
1 polymer ?
#
loop_
_entity_poly.entity_id
_entity_poly.type
_entity_poly.pdbx_seq_one_letter_code
_entity_poly.pdbx_strand_id
1 'polypeptide(L)'
;MTDFINPNVKEGWTGPGRRDGTILPMKPEDDALHIDVGAKNQFEWWYFDAHLEGGYTLVAFFYAAYPNPGLDQGKIAVELTLLRPDGRKTQKIIKYKKPDFYASREKPDVKIGENYMKVEFQDDGLPVYEIFLEDEALMFHLTYKAQVKGWKPGTGYSHFADLGHFAWVVPFPRASVEGSIRDGEKTMSVKGVGYHDHNWLNFSFDSIIEYWMWGRIYSENYTVSYAYIQCNDKVDRHVVKVLMGAKGSEVFLSSGEYDFTQDGFEYSEAAGHSFPRTISITVPGELEAKLDVSKVYEAVNMLDTFPKALAIIAKYILRLKPGYFRLNSDFTLKVTRNGVTSEEKGSTLHEIVTFKQLGFKE
;
A
#
# COMPACT_ATOMS: atom_id res chain seq x y z
N MET A 1 16.09 8.45 10.57
CA MET A 1 16.78 7.14 10.62
C MET A 1 17.97 7.19 9.67
N THR A 2 19.00 6.35 9.85
CA THR A 2 20.17 6.32 8.94
C THR A 2 19.80 5.68 7.60
N ASP A 3 20.10 6.35 6.49
CA ASP A 3 19.80 5.89 5.12
C ASP A 3 20.91 4.95 4.62
N PHE A 4 20.83 3.67 4.99
CA PHE A 4 21.78 2.66 4.53
C PHE A 4 21.47 2.23 3.09
N ILE A 5 22.52 2.18 2.24
CA ILE A 5 22.42 1.77 0.85
C ILE A 5 23.25 0.51 0.64
N ASN A 6 22.60 -0.59 0.25
CA ASN A 6 23.28 -1.80 -0.16
C ASN A 6 23.55 -1.75 -1.67
N PRO A 7 24.81 -1.83 -2.13
CA PRO A 7 25.13 -1.75 -3.55
C PRO A 7 24.57 -2.93 -4.38
N ASN A 8 24.21 -4.04 -3.73
CA ASN A 8 23.60 -5.21 -4.35
C ASN A 8 22.07 -5.12 -4.46
N VAL A 9 21.44 -4.14 -3.81
CA VAL A 9 20.04 -3.82 -4.06
C VAL A 9 19.95 -2.87 -5.25
N LYS A 10 19.17 -3.23 -6.27
CA LYS A 10 18.96 -2.44 -7.48
C LYS A 10 17.50 -2.02 -7.56
N GLU A 11 17.24 -0.80 -7.17
CA GLU A 11 15.92 -0.15 -7.35
C GLU A 11 15.72 0.33 -8.78
N GLY A 12 14.47 0.44 -9.20
CA GLY A 12 14.08 0.68 -10.59
C GLY A 12 14.25 2.11 -11.11
N TRP A 13 14.86 3.01 -10.34
CA TRP A 13 15.00 4.44 -10.67
C TRP A 13 15.65 4.66 -12.05
N THR A 14 15.06 5.57 -12.83
CA THR A 14 15.49 5.83 -14.23
C THR A 14 16.42 7.03 -14.38
N GLY A 15 16.53 7.87 -13.36
CA GLY A 15 17.34 9.08 -13.35
C GLY A 15 18.71 8.90 -12.69
N PRO A 16 19.50 9.98 -12.61
CA PRO A 16 20.69 9.99 -11.76
C PRO A 16 20.27 9.93 -10.28
N GLY A 17 20.78 8.95 -9.54
CA GLY A 17 20.44 8.75 -8.14
C GLY A 17 19.17 7.92 -7.94
N ARG A 18 18.48 8.13 -6.81
CA ARG A 18 17.26 7.37 -6.44
C ARG A 18 16.01 8.16 -6.84
N ARG A 19 15.89 8.52 -8.11
CA ARG A 19 14.78 9.33 -8.64
C ARG A 19 14.55 9.04 -10.12
N ASP A 20 13.38 9.40 -10.62
CA ASP A 20 13.14 9.35 -12.05
C ASP A 20 13.69 10.58 -12.77
N GLY A 21 14.41 10.33 -13.87
CA GLY A 21 14.89 11.38 -14.77
C GLY A 21 13.75 11.94 -15.62
N THR A 22 12.81 11.07 -15.99
CA THR A 22 11.56 11.43 -16.64
C THR A 22 10.47 10.49 -16.13
N ILE A 23 9.35 11.06 -15.68
CA ILE A 23 8.20 10.29 -15.22
C ILE A 23 7.44 9.83 -16.47
N LEU A 24 7.48 8.54 -16.75
CA LEU A 24 6.79 7.95 -17.88
C LEU A 24 5.36 7.55 -17.48
N PRO A 25 4.36 7.73 -18.36
CA PRO A 25 3.03 7.21 -18.13
C PRO A 25 3.05 5.69 -17.96
N MET A 26 2.26 5.18 -17.02
CA MET A 26 2.00 3.74 -16.95
C MET A 26 1.31 3.24 -18.21
N LYS A 27 1.65 2.03 -18.60
CA LYS A 27 0.99 1.29 -19.67
C LYS A 27 -0.04 0.32 -19.09
N PRO A 28 -1.05 -0.12 -19.86
CA PRO A 28 -1.99 -1.16 -19.43
C PRO A 28 -1.29 -2.45 -18.96
N GLU A 29 -0.23 -2.86 -19.66
CA GLU A 29 0.56 -4.06 -19.32
C GLU A 29 1.23 -3.98 -17.94
N ASP A 30 1.49 -2.77 -17.43
CA ASP A 30 2.12 -2.59 -16.11
C ASP A 30 1.22 -3.02 -14.96
N ASP A 31 -0.09 -3.10 -15.19
CA ASP A 31 -1.09 -3.54 -14.20
C ASP A 31 -1.81 -4.84 -14.62
N ALA A 32 -1.22 -5.57 -15.58
CA ALA A 32 -1.64 -6.90 -16.02
C ALA A 32 -0.92 -8.00 -15.22
N LEU A 33 -1.19 -9.29 -15.48
CA LEU A 33 -0.55 -10.41 -14.78
C LEU A 33 0.94 -10.59 -15.14
N HIS A 34 1.81 -10.62 -14.14
CA HIS A 34 3.27 -10.73 -14.27
C HIS A 34 3.84 -12.09 -13.88
N ILE A 35 3.12 -12.91 -13.10
CA ILE A 35 3.63 -14.20 -12.64
C ILE A 35 3.17 -15.38 -13.50
N ASP A 36 3.84 -16.52 -13.31
CA ASP A 36 3.38 -17.83 -13.72
C ASP A 36 2.56 -18.46 -12.59
N VAL A 37 1.23 -18.35 -12.69
CA VAL A 37 0.32 -18.77 -11.61
C VAL A 37 0.50 -20.24 -11.22
N GLY A 38 0.85 -20.46 -9.95
CA GLY A 38 1.14 -21.76 -9.36
C GLY A 38 2.62 -22.15 -9.38
N ALA A 39 3.50 -21.33 -9.94
CA ALA A 39 4.95 -21.49 -9.78
C ALA A 39 5.37 -21.26 -8.32
N LYS A 40 6.45 -21.93 -7.91
CA LYS A 40 6.99 -21.75 -6.56
C LYS A 40 7.58 -20.35 -6.40
N ASN A 41 7.45 -19.79 -5.20
CA ASN A 41 7.98 -18.48 -4.83
C ASN A 41 7.56 -17.40 -5.84
N GLN A 42 6.29 -17.35 -6.20
CA GLN A 42 5.72 -16.25 -6.96
C GLN A 42 4.43 -15.82 -6.29
N PHE A 43 4.28 -14.51 -6.10
CA PHE A 43 3.16 -13.89 -5.42
C PHE A 43 2.76 -12.65 -6.19
N GLU A 44 1.46 -12.43 -6.35
CA GLU A 44 0.94 -11.28 -7.10
C GLU A 44 -0.48 -10.97 -6.64
N TRP A 45 -0.75 -9.67 -6.44
CA TRP A 45 -2.03 -9.19 -5.97
C TRP A 45 -2.35 -7.76 -6.40
N TRP A 46 -3.62 -7.55 -6.76
CA TRP A 46 -4.22 -6.24 -6.96
C TRP A 46 -4.92 -5.84 -5.67
N TYR A 47 -4.60 -4.67 -5.16
CA TYR A 47 -5.13 -4.12 -3.91
C TYR A 47 -5.92 -2.85 -4.18
N PHE A 48 -7.12 -2.76 -3.64
CA PHE A 48 -7.96 -1.57 -3.66
C PHE A 48 -8.33 -1.18 -2.24
N ASP A 49 -8.35 0.11 -1.96
CA ASP A 49 -9.03 0.65 -0.79
C ASP A 49 -9.85 1.88 -1.13
N ALA A 50 -10.83 2.17 -0.27
CA ALA A 50 -11.58 3.41 -0.34
C ALA A 50 -12.02 3.88 1.05
N HIS A 51 -11.93 5.19 1.25
CA HIS A 51 -12.61 5.90 2.33
C HIS A 51 -13.92 6.46 1.79
N LEU A 52 -15.02 5.98 2.34
CA LEU A 52 -16.36 6.32 1.89
C LEU A 52 -17.01 7.38 2.77
N GLU A 53 -17.91 8.14 2.17
CA GLU A 53 -18.85 9.01 2.88
C GLU A 53 -19.58 8.21 3.97
N GLY A 54 -19.80 8.87 5.12
CA GLY A 54 -20.36 8.22 6.31
C GLY A 54 -19.32 7.48 7.16
N GLY A 55 -18.03 7.47 6.78
CA GLY A 55 -16.93 7.01 7.63
C GLY A 55 -16.59 5.51 7.50
N TYR A 56 -17.07 4.86 6.44
CA TYR A 56 -16.68 3.48 6.13
C TYR A 56 -15.32 3.47 5.45
N THR A 57 -14.54 2.42 5.69
CA THR A 57 -13.34 2.12 4.91
C THR A 57 -13.45 0.70 4.42
N LEU A 58 -13.14 0.47 3.15
CA LEU A 58 -13.07 -0.87 2.59
C LEU A 58 -11.69 -1.15 2.02
N VAL A 59 -11.37 -2.44 1.99
CA VAL A 59 -10.19 -2.98 1.33
C VAL A 59 -10.63 -4.21 0.54
N ALA A 60 -10.20 -4.31 -0.71
CA ALA A 60 -10.41 -5.44 -1.57
C ALA A 60 -9.07 -5.93 -2.13
N PHE A 61 -8.86 -7.24 -2.13
CA PHE A 61 -7.74 -7.84 -2.84
C PHE A 61 -8.21 -8.88 -3.84
N PHE A 62 -7.55 -8.91 -4.99
CA PHE A 62 -7.53 -10.05 -5.92
C PHE A 62 -6.14 -10.67 -5.85
N TYR A 63 -6.03 -11.91 -5.41
CA TYR A 63 -4.76 -12.63 -5.30
C TYR A 63 -4.64 -13.66 -6.42
N ALA A 64 -3.71 -13.45 -7.35
CA ALA A 64 -3.25 -14.52 -8.23
C ALA A 64 -2.43 -15.56 -7.45
N ALA A 65 -1.66 -15.09 -6.47
CA ALA A 65 -0.96 -15.92 -5.50
C ALA A 65 -0.76 -15.17 -4.18
N TYR A 66 -1.42 -15.63 -3.12
CA TYR A 66 -1.43 -15.01 -1.79
C TYR A 66 -0.02 -14.97 -1.15
N PRO A 67 0.50 -13.78 -0.75
CA PRO A 67 1.90 -13.65 -0.32
C PRO A 67 2.17 -14.13 1.11
N ASN A 68 1.17 -14.03 2.00
CA ASN A 68 1.41 -14.18 3.42
C ASN A 68 1.81 -15.62 3.78
N PRO A 69 2.79 -15.79 4.69
CA PRO A 69 3.27 -17.11 5.09
C PRO A 69 2.18 -17.92 5.79
N GLY A 70 2.15 -19.22 5.52
CA GLY A 70 1.20 -20.14 6.14
C GLY A 70 0.62 -21.15 5.14
N LEU A 71 -0.44 -21.84 5.56
CA LEU A 71 -1.08 -22.91 4.77
C LEU A 71 -1.75 -22.40 3.49
N ASP A 72 -1.94 -21.09 3.37
CA ASP A 72 -2.61 -20.45 2.25
C ASP A 72 -1.67 -19.69 1.30
N GLN A 73 -0.37 -19.68 1.61
CA GLN A 73 0.63 -19.05 0.78
C GLN A 73 0.59 -19.62 -0.65
N GLY A 74 0.60 -18.73 -1.65
CA GLY A 74 0.53 -19.06 -3.07
C GLY A 74 -0.86 -19.48 -3.59
N LYS A 75 -1.90 -19.49 -2.74
CA LYS A 75 -3.27 -19.79 -3.19
C LYS A 75 -3.89 -18.59 -3.91
N ILE A 76 -4.78 -18.89 -4.85
CA ILE A 76 -5.66 -17.91 -5.46
C ILE A 76 -6.77 -17.59 -4.46
N ALA A 77 -7.04 -16.30 -4.27
CA ALA A 77 -8.06 -15.84 -3.34
C ALA A 77 -8.60 -14.47 -3.72
N VAL A 78 -9.75 -14.12 -3.15
CA VAL A 78 -10.15 -12.72 -2.98
C VAL A 78 -10.30 -12.40 -1.51
N GLU A 79 -10.13 -11.13 -1.15
CA GLU A 79 -10.33 -10.66 0.21
C GLU A 79 -11.21 -9.41 0.23
N LEU A 80 -12.17 -9.38 1.15
CA LEU A 80 -13.04 -8.25 1.41
C LEU A 80 -12.88 -7.84 2.88
N THR A 81 -12.54 -6.59 3.13
CA THR A 81 -12.57 -6.00 4.47
C THR A 81 -13.45 -4.78 4.48
N LEU A 82 -14.36 -4.69 5.45
CA LEU A 82 -15.18 -3.51 5.74
C LEU A 82 -14.94 -3.06 7.18
N LEU A 83 -14.40 -1.85 7.34
CA LEU A 83 -14.30 -1.14 8.61
C LEU A 83 -15.42 -0.11 8.69
N ARG A 84 -16.19 -0.17 9.77
CA ARG A 84 -17.36 0.68 10.00
C ARG A 84 -17.00 1.91 10.85
N PRO A 85 -17.81 2.97 10.83
CA PRO A 85 -17.56 4.19 11.62
C PRO A 85 -17.50 3.93 13.13
N ASP A 86 -18.19 2.90 13.60
CA ASP A 86 -18.19 2.45 14.99
C ASP A 86 -16.97 1.59 15.38
N GLY A 87 -16.04 1.37 14.45
CA GLY A 87 -14.82 0.59 14.63
C GLY A 87 -15.00 -0.92 14.38
N ARG A 88 -16.20 -1.42 14.09
CA ARG A 88 -16.38 -2.85 13.77
C ARG A 88 -15.76 -3.19 12.42
N LYS A 89 -14.87 -4.18 12.42
CA LYS A 89 -14.22 -4.75 11.23
C LYS A 89 -14.83 -6.11 10.87
N THR A 90 -15.15 -6.30 9.60
CA THR A 90 -15.43 -7.62 9.01
C THR A 90 -14.39 -7.88 7.94
N GLN A 91 -13.72 -9.03 7.97
CA GLN A 91 -12.74 -9.46 6.99
C GLN A 91 -13.09 -10.87 6.51
N LYS A 92 -13.04 -11.08 5.20
CA LYS A 92 -13.36 -12.35 4.53
C LYS A 92 -12.30 -12.65 3.50
N ILE A 93 -11.73 -13.85 3.57
CA ILE A 93 -10.79 -14.37 2.56
C ILE A 93 -11.43 -15.62 1.97
N ILE A 94 -11.68 -15.61 0.66
CA ILE A 94 -12.30 -16.71 -0.06
C ILE A 94 -11.28 -17.28 -1.03
N LYS A 95 -11.09 -18.61 -0.99
CA LYS A 95 -10.05 -19.32 -1.74
C LYS A 95 -10.67 -19.98 -2.96
N TYR A 96 -9.93 -19.95 -4.07
CA TYR A 96 -10.37 -20.50 -5.35
C TYR A 96 -9.34 -21.48 -5.89
N LYS A 97 -9.75 -22.29 -6.88
CA LYS A 97 -8.84 -23.19 -7.58
C LYS A 97 -8.37 -22.55 -8.87
N LYS A 98 -7.27 -23.06 -9.42
CA LYS A 98 -6.69 -22.58 -10.69
C LYS A 98 -7.69 -22.51 -11.86
N PRO A 99 -8.65 -23.45 -12.03
CA PRO A 99 -9.65 -23.34 -13.10
C PRO A 99 -10.63 -22.15 -12.95
N ASP A 100 -10.77 -21.61 -11.74
CA ASP A 100 -11.66 -20.47 -11.46
C ASP A 100 -10.94 -19.13 -11.66
N PHE A 101 -9.67 -19.14 -12.07
CA PHE A 101 -8.83 -17.95 -12.19
C PHE A 101 -8.51 -17.62 -13.64
N TYR A 102 -8.63 -16.34 -13.95
CA TYR A 102 -8.14 -15.72 -15.17
C TYR A 102 -7.57 -14.33 -14.83
N ALA A 103 -6.45 -13.99 -15.44
CA ALA A 103 -5.97 -12.61 -15.50
C ALA A 103 -5.26 -12.40 -16.84
N SER A 104 -5.52 -11.27 -17.49
CA SER A 104 -4.85 -10.89 -18.73
C SER A 104 -3.38 -10.55 -18.48
N ARG A 105 -2.50 -10.82 -19.45
CA ARG A 105 -1.09 -10.37 -19.46
C ARG A 105 -0.89 -9.04 -20.22
N GLU A 106 -1.95 -8.49 -20.79
CA GLU A 106 -1.88 -7.29 -21.64
C GLU A 106 -2.54 -6.07 -21.01
N LYS A 107 -3.50 -6.29 -20.12
CA LYS A 107 -4.26 -5.22 -19.46
C LYS A 107 -4.82 -5.66 -18.11
N PRO A 108 -5.31 -4.71 -17.29
CA PRO A 108 -5.99 -4.97 -16.03
C PRO A 108 -7.37 -5.59 -16.24
N ASP A 109 -7.42 -6.91 -16.19
CA ASP A 109 -8.63 -7.71 -16.41
C ASP A 109 -8.45 -9.04 -15.67
N VAL A 110 -9.14 -9.19 -14.55
CA VAL A 110 -9.01 -10.33 -13.63
C VAL A 110 -10.38 -10.88 -13.31
N LYS A 111 -10.51 -12.21 -13.32
CA LYS A 111 -11.68 -12.96 -12.88
C LYS A 111 -11.26 -14.08 -11.94
N ILE A 112 -11.89 -14.14 -10.77
CA ILE A 112 -11.69 -15.17 -9.74
C ILE A 112 -13.06 -15.68 -9.28
N GLY A 113 -13.50 -16.82 -9.81
CA GLY A 113 -14.89 -17.25 -9.68
C GLY A 113 -15.83 -16.23 -10.33
N GLU A 114 -16.80 -15.72 -9.57
CA GLU A 114 -17.69 -14.64 -10.02
C GLU A 114 -17.16 -13.23 -9.71
N ASN A 115 -16.06 -13.12 -8.96
CA ASN A 115 -15.43 -11.84 -8.63
C ASN A 115 -14.59 -11.36 -9.82
N TYR A 116 -14.56 -10.06 -10.07
CA TYR A 116 -13.80 -9.50 -11.17
C TYR A 116 -13.31 -8.08 -10.91
N MET A 117 -12.28 -7.70 -11.66
CA MET A 117 -11.94 -6.31 -11.96
C MET A 117 -11.74 -6.15 -13.46
N LYS A 118 -12.26 -5.07 -14.03
CA LYS A 118 -12.11 -4.75 -15.45
C LYS A 118 -11.81 -3.26 -15.63
N VAL A 119 -10.98 -2.95 -16.63
CA VAL A 119 -10.66 -1.59 -17.04
C VAL A 119 -11.46 -1.14 -18.27
N GLU A 120 -11.85 0.13 -18.25
CA GLU A 120 -12.21 0.92 -19.44
C GLU A 120 -11.27 2.12 -19.54
N PHE A 121 -10.67 2.31 -20.72
CA PHE A 121 -9.81 3.47 -21.01
C PHE A 121 -10.64 4.56 -21.67
N GLN A 122 -10.55 5.77 -21.12
CA GLN A 122 -11.27 6.94 -21.61
C GLN A 122 -10.39 7.81 -22.52
N ASP A 123 -11.01 8.70 -23.29
CA ASP A 123 -10.29 9.61 -24.20
C ASP A 123 -9.37 10.61 -23.48
N ASP A 124 -9.64 10.91 -22.20
CA ASP A 124 -8.79 11.77 -21.37
C ASP A 124 -7.53 11.06 -20.83
N GLY A 125 -7.39 9.76 -21.12
CA GLY A 125 -6.26 8.93 -20.70
C GLY A 125 -6.34 8.45 -19.24
N LEU A 126 -7.42 8.75 -18.51
CA LEU A 126 -7.62 8.28 -17.14
C LEU A 126 -8.49 7.01 -17.13
N PRO A 127 -8.00 5.88 -16.59
CA PRO A 127 -8.76 4.64 -16.58
C PRO A 127 -9.93 4.69 -15.59
N VAL A 128 -10.97 3.92 -15.92
CA VAL A 128 -12.10 3.61 -15.03
C VAL A 128 -12.09 2.12 -14.78
N TYR A 129 -12.05 1.71 -13.51
CA TYR A 129 -12.14 0.31 -13.13
C TYR A 129 -13.50 0.04 -12.52
N GLU A 130 -14.10 -1.08 -12.91
CA GLU A 130 -15.22 -1.67 -12.19
C GLU A 130 -14.72 -2.91 -11.48
N ILE A 131 -14.98 -2.99 -10.16
CA ILE A 131 -14.67 -4.16 -9.35
C ILE A 131 -15.95 -4.74 -8.75
N PHE A 132 -16.01 -6.06 -8.71
CA PHE A 132 -17.04 -6.83 -8.02
C PHE A 132 -16.42 -7.91 -7.17
N LEU A 133 -16.73 -7.91 -5.88
CA LEU A 133 -16.34 -8.95 -4.94
C LEU A 133 -17.54 -9.31 -4.06
N GLU A 134 -17.73 -10.59 -3.77
CA GLU A 134 -18.83 -11.04 -2.90
C GLU A 134 -18.47 -12.25 -2.03
N ASP A 135 -18.94 -12.20 -0.78
CA ASP A 135 -19.08 -13.28 0.19
C ASP A 135 -20.55 -13.33 0.66
N GLU A 136 -20.95 -14.37 1.40
CA GLU A 136 -22.23 -14.39 2.11
C GLU A 136 -22.48 -13.12 2.94
N ALA A 137 -21.46 -12.58 3.61
CA ALA A 137 -21.61 -11.43 4.50
C ALA A 137 -21.40 -10.06 3.84
N LEU A 138 -20.57 -9.96 2.80
CA LEU A 138 -20.13 -8.69 2.21
C LEU A 138 -20.24 -8.73 0.68
N MET A 139 -20.60 -7.62 0.07
CA MET A 139 -20.45 -7.43 -1.38
C MET A 139 -19.94 -6.02 -1.65
N PHE A 140 -18.97 -5.88 -2.56
CA PHE A 140 -18.51 -4.61 -3.09
C PHE A 140 -18.73 -4.61 -4.60
N HIS A 141 -19.56 -3.68 -5.10
CA HIS A 141 -19.71 -3.42 -6.52
C HIS A 141 -19.43 -1.94 -6.74
N LEU A 142 -18.20 -1.64 -7.18
CA LEU A 142 -17.65 -0.29 -7.12
C LEU A 142 -17.01 0.09 -8.45
N THR A 143 -17.18 1.35 -8.82
CA THR A 143 -16.48 2.00 -9.91
C THR A 143 -15.44 2.96 -9.35
N TYR A 144 -14.18 2.78 -9.76
CA TYR A 144 -13.06 3.65 -9.47
C TYR A 144 -12.74 4.44 -10.73
N LYS A 145 -12.83 5.77 -10.67
CA LYS A 145 -12.38 6.64 -11.76
C LYS A 145 -11.12 7.37 -11.33
N ALA A 146 -10.03 7.17 -12.08
CA ALA A 146 -8.75 7.79 -11.78
C ALA A 146 -8.88 9.33 -11.79
N GLN A 147 -8.29 9.97 -10.79
CA GLN A 147 -8.15 11.43 -10.71
C GLN A 147 -6.70 11.88 -10.95
N VAL A 148 -5.76 10.95 -10.79
CA VAL A 148 -4.32 11.12 -11.00
C VAL A 148 -3.85 10.05 -11.97
N LYS A 149 -2.96 10.39 -12.90
CA LYS A 149 -2.33 9.41 -13.79
C LYS A 149 -1.61 8.32 -12.99
N GLY A 150 -1.71 7.08 -13.46
CA GLY A 150 -1.00 5.96 -12.86
C GLY A 150 0.51 6.21 -12.79
N TRP A 151 1.14 5.70 -11.75
CA TRP A 151 2.55 5.93 -11.44
C TRP A 151 3.26 4.66 -10.98
N LYS A 152 4.54 4.53 -11.31
CA LYS A 152 5.47 3.56 -10.74
C LYS A 152 6.84 4.19 -10.52
N PRO A 153 7.60 3.81 -9.47
CA PRO A 153 8.96 4.31 -9.27
C PRO A 153 9.90 3.73 -10.33
N GLY A 154 10.23 4.53 -11.33
CA GLY A 154 11.05 4.14 -12.48
C GLY A 154 10.49 2.94 -13.25
N THR A 155 11.19 1.80 -13.20
CA THR A 155 10.71 0.57 -13.85
C THR A 155 9.57 -0.10 -13.07
N GLY A 156 9.36 0.27 -11.81
CA GLY A 156 8.47 -0.43 -10.87
C GLY A 156 9.11 -1.64 -10.19
N TYR A 157 10.34 -2.01 -10.54
CA TYR A 157 11.04 -3.20 -10.00
C TYR A 157 12.18 -2.82 -9.06
N SER A 158 12.28 -3.52 -7.94
CA SER A 158 13.43 -3.51 -7.05
C SER A 158 13.98 -4.92 -6.85
N HIS A 159 15.25 -5.13 -7.16
CA HIS A 159 15.97 -6.39 -6.98
C HIS A 159 16.77 -6.35 -5.68
N PHE A 160 16.57 -7.33 -4.81
CA PHE A 160 17.17 -7.40 -3.48
C PHE A 160 18.30 -8.43 -3.45
N ALA A 161 19.51 -8.00 -3.79
CA ALA A 161 20.70 -8.85 -3.83
C ALA A 161 20.43 -10.15 -4.62
N ASP A 162 20.71 -11.31 -4.02
CA ASP A 162 20.46 -12.64 -4.56
C ASP A 162 19.12 -13.25 -4.12
N LEU A 163 18.28 -12.50 -3.38
CA LEU A 163 17.05 -13.01 -2.80
C LEU A 163 15.89 -13.06 -3.81
N GLY A 164 15.74 -12.02 -4.63
CA GLY A 164 14.62 -11.90 -5.56
C GLY A 164 14.29 -10.45 -5.93
N HIS A 165 13.11 -10.24 -6.49
CA HIS A 165 12.56 -8.93 -6.80
C HIS A 165 11.21 -8.70 -6.12
N PHE A 166 10.94 -7.43 -5.84
CA PHE A 166 9.63 -6.90 -5.49
C PHE A 166 9.30 -5.80 -6.49
N ALA A 167 8.11 -5.86 -7.07
CA ALA A 167 7.61 -4.87 -7.97
C ALA A 167 6.32 -4.27 -7.44
N TRP A 168 6.18 -2.97 -7.67
CA TRP A 168 5.06 -2.17 -7.19
C TRP A 168 4.74 -1.07 -8.19
N VAL A 169 3.47 -1.01 -8.56
CA VAL A 169 2.92 0.04 -9.41
C VAL A 169 1.62 0.55 -8.79
N VAL A 170 1.28 1.80 -9.08
CA VAL A 170 0.12 2.49 -8.50
C VAL A 170 -0.77 3.00 -9.64
N PRO A 171 -1.69 2.18 -10.18
CA PRO A 171 -2.54 2.60 -11.29
C PRO A 171 -3.53 3.71 -10.87
N PHE A 172 -3.97 3.72 -9.60
CA PHE A 172 -4.82 4.79 -9.07
C PHE A 172 -4.21 5.38 -7.80
N PRO A 173 -3.33 6.39 -7.92
CA PRO A 173 -2.82 7.10 -6.76
C PRO A 173 -3.91 7.87 -6.01
N ARG A 174 -4.97 8.27 -6.73
CA ARG A 174 -6.22 8.82 -6.20
C ARG A 174 -7.33 8.56 -7.20
N ALA A 175 -8.47 8.09 -6.70
CA ALA A 175 -9.68 7.82 -7.49
C ALA A 175 -10.91 8.41 -6.81
N SER A 176 -11.90 8.84 -7.60
CA SER A 176 -13.27 8.91 -7.08
C SER A 176 -13.88 7.51 -7.12
N VAL A 177 -14.57 7.13 -6.04
CA VAL A 177 -15.23 5.83 -5.91
C VAL A 177 -16.72 6.05 -5.78
N GLU A 178 -17.51 5.28 -6.52
CA GLU A 178 -18.96 5.20 -6.34
C GLU A 178 -19.47 3.80 -6.62
N GLY A 179 -20.66 3.47 -6.11
CA GLY A 179 -21.29 2.17 -6.36
C GLY A 179 -22.15 1.73 -5.20
N SER A 180 -22.13 0.43 -4.91
CA SER A 180 -22.86 -0.16 -3.80
C SER A 180 -22.01 -1.12 -2.99
N ILE A 181 -22.27 -1.15 -1.68
CA ILE A 181 -21.76 -2.19 -0.79
C ILE A 181 -22.92 -2.87 -0.08
N ARG A 182 -22.77 -4.17 0.18
CA ARG A 182 -23.64 -4.96 1.05
C ARG A 182 -22.92 -5.29 2.35
N ASP A 183 -23.57 -5.02 3.47
CA ASP A 183 -23.15 -5.35 4.83
C ASP A 183 -24.25 -6.20 5.49
N GLY A 184 -24.06 -7.53 5.46
CA GLY A 184 -25.09 -8.49 5.85
C GLY A 184 -26.30 -8.40 4.91
N GLU A 185 -27.44 -8.00 5.47
CA GLU A 185 -28.70 -7.84 4.74
C GLU A 185 -28.88 -6.43 4.14
N LYS A 186 -28.06 -5.46 4.56
CA LYS A 186 -28.20 -4.08 4.13
C LYS A 186 -27.34 -3.81 2.91
N THR A 187 -27.95 -3.33 1.83
CA THR A 187 -27.23 -2.75 0.69
C THR A 187 -27.34 -1.23 0.73
N MET A 188 -26.23 -0.54 0.45
CA MET A 188 -26.18 0.92 0.45
C MET A 188 -25.35 1.43 -0.71
N SER A 189 -25.84 2.51 -1.33
CA SER A 189 -25.05 3.28 -2.28
C SER A 189 -23.97 4.08 -1.55
N VAL A 190 -22.79 4.15 -2.13
CA VAL A 190 -21.62 4.78 -1.52
C VAL A 190 -20.90 5.68 -2.50
N LYS A 191 -20.21 6.67 -1.96
CA LYS A 191 -19.25 7.54 -2.65
C LYS A 191 -18.02 7.72 -1.78
N GLY A 192 -16.88 8.01 -2.37
CA GLY A 192 -15.65 8.20 -1.61
C GLY A 192 -14.42 8.50 -2.46
N VAL A 193 -13.27 8.40 -1.79
CA VAL A 193 -11.96 8.51 -2.42
C VAL A 193 -11.22 7.20 -2.23
N GLY A 194 -10.64 6.69 -3.31
CA GLY A 194 -10.00 5.39 -3.33
C GLY A 194 -8.58 5.41 -3.88
N TYR A 195 -7.95 4.25 -3.75
CA TYR A 195 -6.59 3.96 -4.15
C TYR A 195 -6.53 2.54 -4.72
N HIS A 196 -5.61 2.33 -5.67
CA HIS A 196 -5.27 1.02 -6.17
C HIS A 196 -3.76 0.92 -6.40
N ASP A 197 -3.16 -0.16 -5.90
CA ASP A 197 -1.86 -0.63 -6.35
C ASP A 197 -1.83 -2.11 -6.70
N HIS A 198 -0.76 -2.48 -7.37
CA HIS A 198 -0.50 -3.82 -7.81
C HIS A 198 0.95 -4.17 -7.52
N ASN A 199 1.14 -5.34 -6.90
CA ASN A 199 2.41 -5.82 -6.44
C ASN A 199 2.63 -7.25 -6.92
N TRP A 200 3.87 -7.57 -7.29
CA TRP A 200 4.30 -8.93 -7.50
C TRP A 200 5.75 -9.11 -7.07
N LEU A 201 6.08 -10.32 -6.66
CA LEU A 201 7.38 -10.62 -6.08
C LEU A 201 7.66 -12.12 -6.13
N ASN A 202 8.95 -12.47 -6.05
CA ASN A 202 9.39 -13.86 -6.18
C ASN A 202 10.16 -14.43 -4.96
N PHE A 203 10.00 -13.81 -3.79
CA PHE A 203 10.66 -14.23 -2.54
C PHE A 203 9.86 -13.80 -1.31
N SER A 204 10.18 -14.25 -0.10
CA SER A 204 9.46 -13.77 1.09
C SER A 204 9.91 -12.37 1.49
N PHE A 205 9.28 -11.32 0.94
CA PHE A 205 9.63 -9.92 1.21
C PHE A 205 9.50 -9.55 2.69
N ASP A 206 8.50 -10.11 3.39
CA ASP A 206 8.32 -9.98 4.83
C ASP A 206 9.56 -10.41 5.63
N SER A 207 10.35 -11.36 5.11
CA SER A 207 11.53 -11.89 5.79
C SER A 207 12.71 -10.92 5.84
N ILE A 208 12.66 -9.81 5.09
CA ILE A 208 13.68 -8.77 5.07
C ILE A 208 13.21 -7.44 5.69
N ILE A 209 11.95 -7.31 6.12
CA ILE A 209 11.39 -6.05 6.63
C ILE A 209 11.60 -5.94 8.15
N GLU A 210 12.12 -4.80 8.63
CA GLU A 210 12.14 -4.45 10.05
C GLU A 210 11.09 -3.41 10.40
N TYR A 211 10.89 -2.46 9.50
CA TYR A 211 9.94 -1.37 9.66
C TYR A 211 9.42 -0.98 8.29
N TRP A 212 8.11 -0.82 8.18
CA TRP A 212 7.44 -0.36 6.98
C TRP A 212 6.45 0.71 7.39
N MET A 213 6.63 1.90 6.86
CA MET A 213 5.60 2.93 6.87
C MET A 213 5.13 3.22 5.46
N TRP A 214 3.83 3.33 5.29
CA TRP A 214 3.22 3.68 4.02
C TRP A 214 1.98 4.52 4.26
N GLY A 215 1.77 5.50 3.38
CA GLY A 215 0.66 6.41 3.52
C GLY A 215 0.49 7.29 2.29
N ARG A 216 -0.63 8.00 2.30
CA ARG A 216 -1.01 8.93 1.24
C ARG A 216 -1.37 10.28 1.86
N ILE A 217 -1.41 11.34 1.07
CA ILE A 217 -1.96 12.64 1.44
C ILE A 217 -2.85 13.07 0.30
N TYR A 218 -4.12 13.35 0.60
CA TYR A 218 -5.04 13.95 -0.35
C TYR A 218 -5.44 15.32 0.18
N SER A 219 -5.12 16.35 -0.59
CA SER A 219 -5.61 17.70 -0.36
C SER A 219 -6.50 18.14 -1.52
N GLU A 220 -6.83 19.43 -1.60
CA GLU A 220 -7.64 19.95 -2.70
C GLU A 220 -6.92 19.75 -4.03
N ASN A 221 -5.66 20.21 -4.12
CA ASN A 221 -4.91 20.20 -5.38
C ASN A 221 -3.85 19.11 -5.47
N TYR A 222 -3.47 18.50 -4.35
CA TYR A 222 -2.32 17.59 -4.31
C TYR A 222 -2.69 16.16 -3.91
N THR A 223 -1.93 15.24 -4.49
CA THR A 223 -1.90 13.83 -4.10
C THR A 223 -0.45 13.46 -3.83
N VAL A 224 -0.18 12.88 -2.66
CA VAL A 224 1.14 12.35 -2.30
C VAL A 224 0.98 10.88 -1.94
N SER A 225 1.89 10.04 -2.40
CA SER A 225 2.02 8.64 -1.95
C SER A 225 3.47 8.42 -1.52
N TYR A 226 3.68 7.80 -0.37
CA TYR A 226 5.02 7.59 0.16
C TYR A 226 5.14 6.25 0.89
N ALA A 227 6.32 5.64 0.80
CA ALA A 227 6.68 4.49 1.63
C ALA A 227 8.13 4.58 2.07
N TYR A 228 8.36 4.28 3.35
CA TYR A 228 9.68 4.11 3.94
C TYR A 228 9.78 2.70 4.51
N ILE A 229 10.68 1.88 3.96
CA ILE A 229 10.89 0.50 4.39
C ILE A 229 12.34 0.36 4.84
N GLN A 230 12.53 0.10 6.13
CA GLN A 230 13.81 -0.31 6.69
C GLN A 230 13.93 -1.82 6.57
N CYS A 231 14.89 -2.30 5.80
CA CYS A 231 15.19 -3.72 5.76
C CYS A 231 16.13 -4.15 6.91
N ASN A 232 16.26 -5.46 7.12
CA ASN A 232 17.12 -6.06 8.14
C ASN A 232 18.53 -6.36 7.62
N ASP A 233 19.36 -6.93 8.51
CA ASP A 233 20.77 -7.24 8.26
C ASP A 233 20.98 -8.20 7.07
N LYS A 234 19.96 -8.96 6.62
CA LYS A 234 20.08 -9.84 5.44
C LYS A 234 20.36 -9.09 4.14
N VAL A 235 20.02 -7.81 4.08
CA VAL A 235 20.29 -6.93 2.94
C VAL A 235 21.02 -5.66 3.39
N ASP A 236 21.94 -5.81 4.36
CA ASP A 236 22.77 -4.72 4.91
C ASP A 236 21.95 -3.52 5.39
N ARG A 237 20.76 -3.81 5.94
CA ARG A 237 19.81 -2.80 6.44
C ARG A 237 19.43 -1.75 5.41
N HIS A 238 19.44 -2.10 4.12
CA HIS A 238 19.05 -1.18 3.06
C HIS A 238 17.70 -0.52 3.33
N VAL A 239 17.59 0.76 3.01
CA VAL A 239 16.33 1.52 3.15
C VAL A 239 15.71 1.70 1.77
N VAL A 240 14.50 1.17 1.56
CA VAL A 240 13.69 1.45 0.38
C VAL A 240 12.83 2.69 0.66
N LYS A 241 12.95 3.69 -0.19
CA LYS A 241 12.24 4.97 -0.08
C LYS A 241 11.56 5.27 -1.39
N VAL A 242 10.28 5.61 -1.34
CA VAL A 242 9.52 6.05 -2.50
C VAL A 242 8.60 7.20 -2.10
N LEU A 243 8.56 8.22 -2.94
CA LEU A 243 7.70 9.38 -2.79
C LEU A 243 7.22 9.80 -4.18
N MET A 244 5.90 9.86 -4.34
CA MET A 244 5.22 10.41 -5.50
C MET A 244 4.45 11.65 -5.07
N GLY A 245 4.56 12.72 -5.86
CA GLY A 245 3.74 13.93 -5.72
C GLY A 245 3.05 14.29 -7.02
N ALA A 246 1.76 14.58 -6.98
CA ALA A 246 0.95 15.00 -8.11
C ALA A 246 0.14 16.27 -7.79
N LYS A 247 -0.10 17.09 -8.82
CA LYS A 247 -0.97 18.27 -8.77
C LYS A 247 -2.08 18.12 -9.80
N GLY A 248 -3.34 18.13 -9.37
CA GLY A 248 -4.44 17.69 -10.23
C GLY A 248 -4.18 16.27 -10.72
N SER A 249 -4.23 16.03 -12.04
CA SER A 249 -3.98 14.71 -12.62
C SER A 249 -2.51 14.38 -12.89
N GLU A 250 -1.61 15.36 -12.80
CA GLU A 250 -0.24 15.23 -13.28
C GLU A 250 0.74 14.95 -12.14
N VAL A 251 1.49 13.86 -12.26
CA VAL A 251 2.61 13.54 -11.38
C VAL A 251 3.78 14.48 -11.71
N PHE A 252 4.32 15.14 -10.69
CA PHE A 252 5.44 16.07 -10.82
C PHE A 252 6.70 15.61 -10.07
N LEU A 253 6.58 14.70 -9.12
CA LEU A 253 7.67 14.21 -8.29
C LEU A 253 7.62 12.69 -8.23
N SER A 254 8.77 12.04 -8.46
CA SER A 254 8.99 10.62 -8.25
C SER A 254 10.43 10.40 -7.77
N SER A 255 10.58 10.12 -6.48
CA SER A 255 11.89 10.13 -5.83
C SER A 255 11.93 9.27 -4.57
N GLY A 256 13.05 8.59 -4.33
CA GLY A 256 13.47 8.05 -3.04
C GLY A 256 14.45 8.97 -2.30
N GLU A 257 14.82 10.10 -2.89
CA GLU A 257 15.70 11.13 -2.32
C GLU A 257 14.89 12.11 -1.48
N TYR A 258 14.36 11.63 -0.36
CA TYR A 258 13.73 12.48 0.65
C TYR A 258 14.28 12.20 2.05
N ASP A 259 14.25 13.24 2.88
CA ASP A 259 14.51 13.17 4.31
C ASP A 259 13.28 12.68 5.04
N PHE A 260 13.51 11.76 5.98
CA PHE A 260 12.46 11.14 6.76
C PHE A 260 12.77 11.20 8.26
N THR A 261 12.01 12.01 8.99
CA THR A 261 12.18 12.18 10.43
C THR A 261 10.91 11.82 11.19
N GLN A 262 11.13 11.36 12.43
CA GLN A 262 10.09 10.89 13.33
C GLN A 262 10.42 11.34 14.74
N ASP A 263 9.44 11.92 15.40
CA ASP A 263 9.64 12.55 16.71
C ASP A 263 8.51 12.19 17.68
N GLY A 264 8.82 12.35 18.97
CA GLY A 264 7.84 12.24 20.05
C GLY A 264 7.20 10.86 20.17
N PHE A 265 7.99 9.79 20.10
CA PHE A 265 7.48 8.42 20.20
C PHE A 265 6.65 8.16 21.46
N GLU A 266 5.56 7.42 21.30
CA GLU A 266 4.65 6.99 22.35
C GLU A 266 4.49 5.48 22.30
N TYR A 267 4.49 4.82 23.47
CA TYR A 267 4.37 3.36 23.56
C TYR A 267 2.91 2.93 23.67
N SER A 268 2.51 1.96 22.85
CA SER A 268 1.20 1.29 22.92
C SER A 268 1.36 -0.10 23.51
N GLU A 269 0.74 -0.34 24.67
CA GLU A 269 0.69 -1.67 25.27
C GLU A 269 -0.05 -2.69 24.38
N ALA A 270 -1.12 -2.25 23.71
CA ALA A 270 -1.93 -3.10 22.82
C ALA A 270 -1.14 -3.61 21.61
N ALA A 271 -0.30 -2.75 21.01
CA ALA A 271 0.61 -3.18 19.94
C ALA A 271 1.86 -3.87 20.49
N GLY A 272 2.30 -3.53 21.71
CA GLY A 272 3.60 -3.91 22.24
C GLY A 272 4.77 -3.16 21.59
N HIS A 273 4.49 -2.01 20.96
CA HIS A 273 5.44 -1.20 20.20
C HIS A 273 5.19 0.30 20.39
N SER A 274 6.16 1.12 20.01
CA SER A 274 6.00 2.58 19.95
C SER A 274 5.62 3.05 18.55
N PHE A 275 4.91 4.17 18.47
CA PHE A 275 4.62 4.91 17.24
C PHE A 275 5.05 6.39 17.41
N PRO A 276 5.44 7.10 16.33
CA PRO A 276 5.81 8.51 16.41
C PRO A 276 4.57 9.41 16.55
N ARG A 277 4.69 10.55 17.25
CA ARG A 277 3.65 11.58 17.27
C ARG A 277 3.74 12.55 16.10
N THR A 278 4.95 12.75 15.56
CA THR A 278 5.17 13.60 14.40
C THR A 278 6.04 12.87 13.39
N ILE A 279 5.69 13.01 12.12
CA ILE A 279 6.45 12.51 10.97
C ILE A 279 6.69 13.69 10.03
N SER A 280 7.92 13.84 9.53
CA SER A 280 8.24 14.81 8.47
C SER A 280 8.88 14.13 7.28
N ILE A 281 8.42 14.51 6.08
CA ILE A 281 8.90 14.06 4.78
C ILE A 281 9.33 15.30 4.00
N THR A 282 10.61 15.40 3.64
CA THR A 282 11.14 16.59 2.97
C THR A 282 11.94 16.22 1.73
N VAL A 283 11.57 16.81 0.60
CA VAL A 283 12.40 16.93 -0.59
C VAL A 283 12.82 18.39 -0.69
N PRO A 284 14.09 18.73 -0.38
CA PRO A 284 14.54 20.11 -0.29
C PRO A 284 14.18 20.93 -1.53
N GLY A 285 13.45 22.03 -1.33
CA GLY A 285 13.06 22.95 -2.40
C GLY A 285 11.87 22.50 -3.26
N GLU A 286 11.30 21.32 -3.02
CA GLU A 286 10.19 20.77 -3.82
C GLU A 286 8.95 20.44 -2.98
N LEU A 287 9.11 19.72 -1.87
CA LEU A 287 7.99 19.22 -1.06
C LEU A 287 8.37 19.11 0.41
N GLU A 288 7.50 19.59 1.30
CA GLU A 288 7.57 19.34 2.75
C GLU A 288 6.20 18.88 3.23
N ALA A 289 6.12 17.69 3.81
CA ALA A 289 4.92 17.21 4.48
C ALA A 289 5.22 16.96 5.96
N LYS A 290 4.43 17.58 6.83
CA LYS A 290 4.44 17.33 8.27
C LYS A 290 3.12 16.67 8.66
N LEU A 291 3.20 15.53 9.33
CA LEU A 291 2.06 14.78 9.85
C LEU A 291 2.12 14.79 11.37
N ASP A 292 1.08 15.30 12.00
CA ASP A 292 0.91 15.26 13.45
C ASP A 292 -0.21 14.27 13.80
N VAL A 293 0.13 13.20 14.50
CA VAL A 293 -0.81 12.11 14.84
C VAL A 293 -1.88 12.64 15.78
N SER A 294 -3.12 12.71 15.28
CA SER A 294 -4.28 13.17 16.02
C SER A 294 -5.08 12.02 16.63
N LYS A 295 -5.04 10.82 16.01
CA LYS A 295 -5.74 9.63 16.51
C LYS A 295 -5.08 8.32 16.07
N VAL A 296 -5.04 7.34 16.97
CA VAL A 296 -4.69 5.94 16.67
C VAL A 296 -5.99 5.15 16.46
N TYR A 297 -6.24 4.67 15.25
CA TYR A 297 -7.44 3.90 14.93
C TYR A 297 -7.27 2.40 15.23
N GLU A 298 -6.10 1.86 14.94
CA GLU A 298 -5.74 0.48 15.26
C GLU A 298 -4.33 0.45 15.87
N ALA A 299 -4.16 -0.36 16.91
CA ALA A 299 -2.88 -0.69 17.52
C ALA A 299 -2.94 -2.15 17.97
N VAL A 300 -2.30 -3.03 17.21
CA VAL A 300 -2.41 -4.48 17.43
C VAL A 300 -1.05 -5.15 17.37
N ASN A 301 -0.87 -6.17 18.20
CA ASN A 301 0.21 -7.13 18.01
C ASN A 301 -0.24 -8.11 16.92
N MET A 302 0.46 -8.14 15.78
CA MET A 302 0.03 -8.99 14.66
C MET A 302 0.11 -10.48 15.02
N LEU A 303 0.86 -10.89 16.04
CA LEU A 303 0.87 -12.28 16.52
C LEU A 303 -0.46 -12.74 17.10
N ASP A 304 -1.30 -11.81 17.57
CA ASP A 304 -2.61 -12.14 18.13
C ASP A 304 -3.59 -12.64 17.05
N THR A 305 -3.24 -12.45 15.77
CA THR A 305 -3.98 -12.96 14.61
C THR A 305 -3.58 -14.39 14.21
N PHE A 306 -2.48 -14.93 14.76
CA PHE A 306 -2.00 -16.27 14.46
C PHE A 306 -2.68 -17.33 15.33
N PRO A 307 -2.83 -18.58 14.84
CA PRO A 307 -3.15 -19.71 15.70
C PRO A 307 -2.15 -19.79 16.86
N LYS A 308 -2.65 -19.97 18.10
CA LYS A 308 -1.85 -19.82 19.35
C LYS A 308 -0.52 -20.58 19.34
N ALA A 309 -0.45 -21.77 18.73
CA ALA A 309 0.78 -22.55 18.63
C ALA A 309 1.86 -21.88 17.74
N LEU A 310 1.46 -21.29 16.60
CA LEU A 310 2.37 -20.52 15.73
C LEU A 310 2.80 -19.21 16.39
N ALA A 311 1.87 -18.53 17.07
CA ALA A 311 2.19 -17.31 17.82
C ALA A 311 3.25 -17.56 18.89
N ILE A 312 3.19 -18.70 19.60
CA ILE A 312 4.18 -19.09 20.61
C ILE A 312 5.56 -19.36 19.99
N ILE A 313 5.63 -20.08 18.87
CA ILE A 313 6.89 -20.34 18.16
C ILE A 313 7.50 -19.02 17.64
N ALA A 314 6.69 -18.20 16.99
CA ALA A 314 7.11 -16.90 16.47
C ALA A 314 7.63 -15.98 17.59
N LYS A 315 6.93 -15.94 18.74
CA LYS A 315 7.28 -15.08 19.88
C LYS A 315 8.49 -15.56 20.67
N TYR A 316 8.58 -16.86 20.98
CA TYR A 316 9.57 -17.37 21.94
C TYR A 316 10.79 -18.02 21.28
N ILE A 317 10.63 -18.61 20.09
CA ILE A 317 11.72 -19.28 19.35
C ILE A 317 12.32 -18.31 18.32
N LEU A 318 11.46 -17.66 17.52
CA LEU A 318 11.90 -16.72 16.48
C LEU A 318 12.05 -15.27 17.00
N ARG A 319 11.59 -14.99 18.23
CA ARG A 319 11.63 -13.67 18.89
C ARG A 319 11.00 -12.53 18.07
N LEU A 320 10.07 -12.85 17.17
CA LEU A 320 9.33 -11.88 16.38
C LEU A 320 8.34 -11.13 17.28
N LYS A 321 8.24 -9.82 17.11
CA LYS A 321 7.20 -8.96 17.69
C LYS A 321 6.76 -7.97 16.61
N PRO A 322 5.81 -8.34 15.75
CA PRO A 322 5.20 -7.42 14.80
C PRO A 322 4.10 -6.58 15.48
N GLY A 323 4.29 -5.27 15.50
CA GLY A 323 3.27 -4.27 15.83
C GLY A 323 2.70 -3.66 14.55
N TYR A 324 1.40 -3.43 14.54
CA TYR A 324 0.71 -2.69 13.48
C TYR A 324 -0.03 -1.48 14.08
N PHE A 325 0.10 -0.34 13.40
CA PHE A 325 -0.63 0.88 13.70
C PHE A 325 -1.32 1.41 12.47
N ARG A 326 -2.58 1.81 12.63
CA ARG A 326 -3.28 2.69 11.68
C ARG A 326 -3.49 4.04 12.35
N LEU A 327 -2.88 5.07 11.79
CA LEU A 327 -2.79 6.40 12.38
C LEU A 327 -3.55 7.37 11.51
N ASN A 328 -4.33 8.25 12.14
CA ASN A 328 -4.85 9.45 11.51
C ASN A 328 -4.01 10.63 11.96
N SER A 329 -3.59 11.44 11.01
CA SER A 329 -2.78 12.62 11.26
C SER A 329 -3.34 13.83 10.57
N ASP A 330 -3.26 14.96 11.24
CA ASP A 330 -3.45 16.24 10.60
C ASP A 330 -2.16 16.56 9.86
N PHE A 331 -2.26 17.01 8.61
CA PHE A 331 -1.11 17.30 7.77
C PHE A 331 -1.00 18.79 7.43
N THR A 332 0.23 19.24 7.29
CA THR A 332 0.57 20.44 6.52
C THR A 332 1.47 20.01 5.37
N LEU A 333 1.06 20.31 4.15
CA LEU A 333 1.77 20.00 2.92
C LEU A 333 2.18 21.30 2.24
N LYS A 334 3.48 21.54 2.11
CA LYS A 334 4.04 22.61 1.29
C LYS A 334 4.62 22.01 0.02
N VAL A 335 4.28 22.61 -1.11
CA VAL A 335 4.81 22.22 -2.41
C VAL A 335 5.33 23.46 -3.11
N THR A 336 6.59 23.40 -3.56
CA THR A 336 7.26 24.48 -4.28
C THR A 336 7.43 24.07 -5.73
N ARG A 337 6.81 24.81 -6.65
CA ARG A 337 6.96 24.60 -8.10
C ARG A 337 7.17 25.93 -8.80
N ASN A 338 8.15 25.97 -9.71
CA ASN A 338 8.49 27.16 -10.48
C ASN A 338 8.72 28.41 -9.60
N GLY A 339 9.35 28.22 -8.42
CA GLY A 339 9.61 29.29 -7.46
C GLY A 339 8.39 29.73 -6.63
N VAL A 340 7.22 29.11 -6.80
CA VAL A 340 6.00 29.41 -6.04
C VAL A 340 5.72 28.28 -5.07
N THR A 341 5.58 28.62 -3.78
CA THR A 341 5.20 27.69 -2.72
C THR A 341 3.72 27.83 -2.40
N SER A 342 2.99 26.71 -2.41
CA SER A 342 1.63 26.60 -1.88
C SER A 342 1.62 25.74 -0.62
N GLU A 343 0.77 26.08 0.35
CA GLU A 343 0.54 25.29 1.56
C GLU A 343 -0.91 24.83 1.60
N GLU A 344 -1.14 23.53 1.82
CA GLU A 344 -2.45 22.93 2.03
C GLU A 344 -2.47 22.07 3.29
N LYS A 345 -3.64 21.97 3.91
CA LYS A 345 -3.86 21.24 5.16
C LYS A 345 -5.04 20.30 5.03
N GLY A 346 -5.04 19.28 5.86
CA GLY A 346 -6.13 18.30 5.93
C GLY A 346 -5.79 17.21 6.93
N SER A 347 -6.44 16.06 6.79
CA SER A 347 -6.13 14.87 7.56
C SER A 347 -5.86 13.69 6.62
N THR A 348 -5.09 12.73 7.11
CA THR A 348 -4.80 11.52 6.35
C THR A 348 -4.61 10.29 7.25
N LEU A 349 -4.90 9.13 6.67
CA LEU A 349 -4.58 7.83 7.24
C LEU A 349 -3.25 7.32 6.69
N HIS A 350 -2.43 6.77 7.58
CA HIS A 350 -1.19 6.09 7.24
C HIS A 350 -0.94 4.94 8.21
N GLU A 351 -0.08 4.02 7.78
CA GLU A 351 0.11 2.74 8.42
C GLU A 351 1.58 2.52 8.75
N ILE A 352 1.80 1.87 9.90
CA ILE A 352 3.11 1.45 10.36
C ILE A 352 3.04 -0.04 10.70
N VAL A 353 3.92 -0.82 10.09
CA VAL A 353 4.27 -2.17 10.51
C VAL A 353 5.69 -2.14 11.07
N THR A 354 5.89 -2.71 12.25
CA THR A 354 7.22 -2.73 12.88
C THR A 354 7.51 -4.07 13.53
N PHE A 355 8.66 -4.66 13.21
CA PHE A 355 9.14 -5.92 13.77
C PHE A 355 10.22 -5.71 14.84
N LYS A 356 10.78 -4.50 14.91
CA LYS A 356 11.68 -4.03 15.97
C LYS A 356 11.02 -2.90 16.76
N GLN A 357 11.51 -2.67 17.97
CA GLN A 357 11.04 -1.56 18.78
C GLN A 357 11.54 -0.23 18.21
N LEU A 358 10.64 0.73 18.03
CA LEU A 358 10.98 2.09 17.58
C LEU A 358 11.32 2.99 18.78
N GLY A 359 12.25 3.93 18.58
CA GLY A 359 12.44 5.05 19.50
C GLY A 359 13.33 4.81 20.74
N PHE A 360 14.06 3.69 20.84
CA PHE A 360 15.10 3.56 21.87
C PHE A 360 16.46 4.02 21.32
N LYS A 361 17.10 4.96 22.02
CA LYS A 361 18.56 4.97 22.09
C LYS A 361 18.96 3.79 22.98
N GLU A 362 20.03 3.12 22.56
CA GLU A 362 20.64 1.91 23.15
C GLU A 362 20.45 1.71 24.66
#